data_AF-A0A410TLW1-F1
#
_entry.id   AF-A0A410TLW1-F1
#
_cell.length_a   1.000
_cell.length_b   1.000
_cell.length_c   1.000
_cell.angle_alpha   90.00
_cell.angle_beta   90.00
_cell.angle_gamma   90.00
#
_symmetry.space_group_name_H-M   'P 1'
#
loop_
_entity.id
_entity.type
_entity.pdbx_description
1 polymer ?
#
loop_
_entity_poly.entity_id
_entity_poly.type
_entity_poly.pdbx_seq_one_letter_code
_entity_poly.pdbx_strand_id
1 'polypeptide(L)'
;MAHDPLSPAEALRTRAGTALAAVSVLVFAYSILVLGQLLLGTTVAGGLTVGLYLTYHTLAVLDSVADAAQRFAAAKEREVDPTGDRRHGGTHVESDETNDDRTRTTAEFTERER
;
A
#
# COMPACT_ATOMS: atom_id res chain seq x y z
N MET A 1 -39.07 45.46 24.23
CA MET A 1 -38.24 45.34 25.44
C MET A 1 -36.95 44.68 25.03
N ALA A 2 -35.84 45.42 25.01
CA ALA A 2 -34.53 44.86 24.67
C ALA A 2 -34.02 44.09 25.89
N HIS A 3 -33.84 42.78 25.76
CA HIS A 3 -33.11 42.01 26.77
C HIS A 3 -31.63 42.41 26.68
N ASP A 4 -31.11 42.94 27.77
CA ASP A 4 -29.66 43.13 27.92
C ASP A 4 -29.02 41.75 28.14
N PRO A 5 -28.18 41.26 27.22
CA PRO A 5 -27.59 39.94 27.37
C PRO A 5 -26.60 39.93 28.52
N LEU A 6 -26.68 38.90 29.37
CA LEU A 6 -25.71 38.67 30.44
C LEU A 6 -24.30 38.63 29.86
N SER A 7 -23.37 39.36 30.48
CA SER A 7 -21.96 39.23 30.13
C SER A 7 -21.43 37.83 30.46
N PRO A 8 -20.37 37.34 29.81
CA PRO A 8 -19.82 36.00 30.10
C PRO A 8 -19.45 35.81 31.58
N ALA A 9 -18.96 36.87 32.23
CA ALA A 9 -18.60 36.86 33.65
C ALA A 9 -19.85 36.75 34.55
N GLU A 10 -20.95 37.38 34.19
CA GLU A 10 -22.23 37.26 34.90
C GLU A 10 -22.91 35.92 34.64
N ALA A 11 -22.81 35.40 33.42
CA ALA A 11 -23.31 34.07 33.07
C ALA A 11 -22.62 32.98 33.91
N LEU A 12 -21.30 33.05 34.10
CA LEU A 12 -20.53 32.11 34.93
C LEU A 12 -20.92 32.10 36.41
N ARG A 13 -21.48 33.20 36.93
CA ARG A 13 -22.01 33.28 38.30
C ARG A 13 -23.37 32.61 38.46
N THR A 14 -24.06 32.31 37.35
CA THR A 14 -25.30 31.54 37.37
C THR A 14 -25.00 30.05 37.33
N ARG A 15 -25.82 29.23 38.01
CA ARG A 15 -25.68 27.76 37.98
C ARG A 15 -25.71 27.21 36.56
N ALA A 16 -26.58 27.76 35.71
CA ALA A 16 -26.72 27.34 34.31
C ALA A 16 -25.46 27.67 33.49
N GLY A 17 -24.90 28.88 33.64
CA GLY A 17 -23.68 29.26 32.93
C GLY A 17 -22.45 28.48 33.41
N THR A 18 -22.35 28.16 34.72
CA THR A 18 -21.29 27.25 35.21
C THR A 18 -21.42 25.86 34.61
N ALA A 19 -22.64 25.30 34.55
CA ALA A 19 -22.87 23.98 33.96
C ALA A 19 -22.53 23.96 32.47
N LEU A 20 -22.96 24.97 31.71
CA LEU A 20 -22.62 25.10 30.28
C LEU A 20 -21.13 25.25 30.06
N ALA A 21 -20.43 26.02 30.90
CA ALA A 21 -18.97 26.15 30.83
C ALA A 21 -18.28 24.80 31.09
N ALA A 22 -18.71 24.05 32.11
CA ALA A 22 -18.15 22.73 32.42
C ALA A 22 -18.38 21.74 31.27
N VAL A 23 -19.59 21.69 30.71
CA VAL A 23 -19.90 20.86 29.54
C VAL A 23 -19.06 21.27 28.33
N SER A 24 -18.89 22.58 28.10
CA SER A 24 -18.09 23.08 26.98
C SER A 24 -16.63 22.66 27.10
N VAL A 25 -16.06 22.74 28.31
CA VAL A 25 -14.70 22.26 28.58
C VAL A 25 -14.60 20.75 28.36
N LEU A 26 -15.60 19.99 28.80
CA LEU A 26 -15.61 18.53 28.65
C LEU A 26 -15.71 18.11 27.18
N VAL A 27 -16.60 18.76 26.41
CA VAL A 27 -16.72 18.55 24.96
C VAL A 27 -15.44 18.94 24.25
N PHE A 28 -14.83 20.06 24.62
CA PHE A 28 -13.56 20.50 24.04
C PHE A 28 -12.44 19.48 24.31
N ALA A 29 -12.29 19.03 25.56
CA ALA A 29 -11.31 18.01 25.93
C ALA A 29 -11.56 16.70 25.17
N TYR A 30 -12.81 16.26 25.08
CA TYR A 30 -13.18 15.06 24.33
C TYR A 30 -12.90 15.20 22.83
N SER A 31 -13.15 16.38 22.26
CA SER A 31 -12.84 16.66 20.86
C SER A 31 -11.34 16.52 20.56
N ILE A 32 -10.47 16.92 21.48
CA ILE A 32 -9.01 16.74 21.31
C ILE A 32 -8.65 15.24 21.28
N LEU A 33 -9.26 14.44 22.14
CA LEU A 33 -9.04 12.98 22.14
C LEU A 33 -9.47 12.35 20.80
N VAL A 34 -10.65 12.72 20.30
CA VAL A 34 -11.15 12.24 19.00
C VAL A 34 -10.20 12.68 17.88
N LEU A 35 -9.75 13.92 17.88
CA LEU A 35 -8.80 14.42 16.89
C LEU A 35 -7.48 13.64 16.94
N GLY A 36 -6.97 13.36 18.14
CA GLY A 36 -5.78 12.53 18.34
C GLY A 36 -5.96 11.12 17.78
N GLN A 37 -7.10 10.49 18.04
CA GLN A 37 -7.43 9.16 17.52
C GLN A 37 -7.50 9.15 15.99
N LEU A 38 -8.10 10.19 15.39
CA LEU A 38 -8.18 10.35 13.94
C LEU A 38 -6.80 10.57 13.31
N LEU A 39 -5.98 11.44 13.91
CA LEU A 39 -4.61 11.68 13.47
C LEU A 39 -3.77 10.40 13.54
N LEU A 40 -3.83 9.68 14.67
CA LEU A 40 -3.13 8.43 14.85
C LEU A 40 -3.61 7.38 13.84
N GLY A 41 -4.92 7.18 13.73
CA GLY A 41 -5.52 6.22 12.79
C GLY A 41 -5.13 6.52 11.34
N THR A 42 -5.19 7.80 10.93
CA THR A 42 -4.82 8.22 9.58
C THR A 42 -3.32 8.06 9.32
N THR A 43 -2.48 8.41 10.30
CA THR A 43 -1.02 8.28 10.18
C THR A 43 -0.61 6.82 10.10
N VAL A 44 -1.21 5.96 10.94
CA VAL A 44 -0.93 4.52 10.95
C VAL A 44 -1.44 3.87 9.66
N ALA A 45 -2.70 4.11 9.28
CA ALA A 45 -3.26 3.53 8.06
C ALA A 45 -2.53 4.02 6.80
N GLY A 46 -2.34 5.33 6.68
CA GLY A 46 -1.62 5.94 5.55
C GLY A 46 -0.15 5.52 5.52
N GLY A 47 0.53 5.61 6.66
CA GLY A 47 1.95 5.24 6.80
C GLY A 47 2.22 3.77 6.54
N LEU A 48 1.38 2.86 7.04
CA LEU A 48 1.50 1.42 6.74
C LEU A 48 1.22 1.15 5.26
N THR A 49 0.18 1.74 4.68
CA THR A 49 -0.17 1.52 3.27
C THR A 49 0.95 2.02 2.35
N VAL A 50 1.38 3.26 2.53
CA VAL A 50 2.46 3.87 1.74
C VAL A 50 3.79 3.17 2.01
N GLY A 51 4.10 2.88 3.27
CA GLY A 51 5.33 2.21 3.67
C GLY A 51 5.44 0.81 3.07
N LEU A 52 4.36 0.02 3.13
CA LEU A 52 4.32 -1.31 2.53
C LEU A 52 4.42 -1.25 1.00
N TYR A 53 3.69 -0.32 0.37
CA TYR A 53 3.76 -0.09 -1.07
C TYR A 53 5.19 0.28 -1.51
N LEU A 54 5.81 1.24 -0.83
CA LEU A 54 7.18 1.66 -1.11
C LEU A 54 8.17 0.51 -0.89
N THR A 55 8.02 -0.25 0.19
CA THR A 55 8.90 -1.40 0.48
C THR A 55 8.82 -2.43 -0.63
N TYR A 56 7.61 -2.82 -1.01
CA TYR A 56 7.39 -3.74 -2.13
C TYR A 56 8.02 -3.20 -3.41
N HIS A 57 7.78 -1.93 -3.72
CA HIS A 57 8.30 -1.32 -4.95
C HIS A 57 9.83 -1.23 -4.94
N THR A 58 10.44 -0.86 -3.81
CA THR A 58 11.90 -0.83 -3.67
C THR A 58 12.50 -2.21 -3.88
N LEU A 59 11.91 -3.27 -3.32
CA LEU A 59 12.38 -4.63 -3.54
C LEU A 59 12.27 -5.02 -5.03
N ALA A 60 11.17 -4.70 -5.70
CA ALA A 60 11.01 -4.95 -7.13
C ALA A 60 12.03 -4.19 -7.98
N VAL A 61 12.35 -2.95 -7.62
CA VAL A 61 13.40 -2.18 -8.29
C VAL A 61 14.77 -2.82 -8.06
N LEU A 62 15.09 -3.23 -6.83
CA LEU A 62 16.33 -3.92 -6.52
C LEU A 62 16.48 -5.22 -7.32
N ASP A 63 15.40 -5.98 -7.46
CA ASP A 63 15.36 -7.19 -8.28
C ASP A 63 15.68 -6.88 -9.74
N SER A 64 15.06 -5.84 -10.31
CA SER A 64 15.37 -5.40 -11.68
C SER A 64 16.83 -4.96 -11.88
N VAL A 65 17.46 -4.41 -10.84
CA VAL A 65 18.88 -4.01 -10.86
C VAL A 65 19.77 -5.25 -10.82
N ALA A 66 19.43 -6.25 -10.02
CA ALA A 66 20.14 -7.53 -9.99
C ALA A 66 20.10 -8.24 -11.34
N ASP A 67 18.92 -8.28 -11.97
CA ASP A 67 18.71 -8.79 -13.33
C ASP A 67 19.60 -8.08 -14.36
N ALA A 68 19.67 -6.74 -14.29
CA ALA A 68 20.52 -5.96 -15.19
C ALA A 68 22.01 -6.27 -14.98
N ALA A 69 22.44 -6.45 -13.73
CA ALA A 69 23.82 -6.81 -13.42
C ALA A 69 24.18 -8.20 -13.96
N GLN A 70 23.26 -9.17 -13.86
CA GLN A 70 23.45 -10.51 -14.43
C GLN A 70 23.56 -10.48 -15.96
N ARG A 71 22.73 -9.68 -16.64
CA ARG A 71 22.83 -9.50 -18.10
C ARG A 71 24.16 -8.87 -18.51
N PHE A 72 24.65 -7.90 -17.74
CA PHE A 72 25.94 -7.27 -18.01
C PHE A 72 27.10 -8.26 -17.84
N ALA A 73 27.05 -9.11 -16.81
CA ALA A 73 28.03 -10.18 -16.62
C ALA A 73 28.01 -11.20 -17.77
N ALA A 74 26.83 -11.68 -18.17
CA ALA A 74 26.69 -12.62 -19.29
C ALA A 74 27.15 -12.04 -20.63
N ALA A 75 26.86 -10.76 -20.90
CA ALA A 75 27.38 -10.06 -22.08
C ALA A 75 28.91 -10.00 -22.08
N LYS A 76 29.52 -9.72 -20.92
CA LYS A 76 30.97 -9.68 -20.77
C LYS A 76 31.62 -11.05 -20.91
N GLU A 77 31.02 -12.11 -20.40
CA GLU A 77 31.50 -13.49 -20.60
C GLU A 77 31.51 -13.85 -22.09
N ARG A 78 30.48 -13.44 -22.84
CA ARG A 78 30.40 -13.67 -24.29
C ARG A 78 31.44 -12.87 -25.08
N GLU A 79 31.84 -11.69 -24.60
CA GLU A 79 32.92 -10.89 -25.20
C GLU A 79 34.32 -11.43 -24.89
N VAL A 80 34.50 -12.06 -23.73
CA VAL A 80 35.78 -12.65 -23.30
C VAL A 80 35.96 -14.06 -23.86
N ASP A 81 34.89 -14.79 -24.18
CA ASP A 81 34.93 -16.09 -24.84
C ASP A 81 34.41 -16.08 -26.30
N PRO A 82 35.01 -15.29 -27.23
CA PRO A 82 34.70 -15.39 -28.65
C PRO A 82 35.31 -16.65 -29.30
N THR A 83 35.96 -17.52 -28.51
CA THR A 83 36.79 -18.64 -29.01
C THR A 83 36.36 -20.02 -28.51
N GLY A 84 35.55 -20.12 -27.45
CA GLY A 84 35.02 -21.37 -26.90
C GLY A 84 33.88 -22.00 -27.71
N ASP A 85 33.20 -21.21 -28.54
CA ASP A 85 31.97 -21.63 -29.25
C ASP A 85 32.21 -22.43 -30.55
N ARG A 86 33.39 -23.04 -30.71
CA ARG A 86 33.69 -23.95 -31.85
C ARG A 86 33.91 -25.40 -31.44
N ARG A 87 33.68 -25.79 -30.19
CA ARG A 87 33.97 -27.17 -29.71
C ARG A 87 32.85 -27.89 -28.95
N HIS A 88 31.59 -27.44 -29.04
CA HIS A 88 30.48 -28.26 -28.54
C HIS A 88 29.31 -28.33 -29.55
N GLY A 89 29.58 -29.01 -30.66
CA GLY A 89 28.52 -29.56 -31.50
C GLY A 89 27.96 -30.86 -30.90
N GLY A 90 26.64 -30.96 -30.86
CA GLY A 90 25.85 -32.15 -30.51
C GLY A 90 25.22 -32.01 -29.12
N THR A 91 23.96 -31.63 -28.96
CA THR A 91 22.82 -32.43 -29.39
C THR A 91 21.59 -31.53 -29.50
N HIS A 92 21.00 -31.51 -30.68
CA HIS A 92 19.65 -31.03 -30.93
C HIS A 92 18.70 -31.98 -30.20
N VAL A 93 18.11 -31.56 -29.08
CA VAL A 93 16.94 -32.22 -28.49
C VAL A 93 15.76 -31.31 -28.74
N GLU A 94 15.09 -31.60 -29.85
CA GLU A 94 13.73 -31.19 -30.15
C GLU A 94 12.84 -31.82 -29.07
N SER A 95 12.44 -31.03 -28.08
CA SER A 95 11.31 -31.34 -27.22
C SER A 95 10.16 -30.44 -27.65
N ASP A 96 9.52 -30.89 -28.73
CA ASP A 96 8.19 -30.49 -29.13
C ASP A 96 7.19 -31.10 -28.14
N GLU A 97 6.86 -30.36 -27.08
CA GLU A 97 5.75 -30.71 -26.17
C GLU A 97 4.92 -29.45 -25.87
N THR A 98 4.09 -29.11 -26.86
CA THR A 98 2.65 -28.81 -26.67
C THR A 98 2.18 -28.74 -25.20
N ASN A 99 2.03 -27.52 -24.69
CA ASN A 99 1.15 -27.26 -23.55
C ASN A 99 0.35 -25.97 -23.78
N ASP A 100 -0.35 -25.95 -24.92
CA ASP A 100 -1.43 -25.01 -25.25
C ASP A 100 -2.78 -25.67 -24.91
N ASP A 101 -2.95 -26.14 -23.66
CA ASP A 101 -4.19 -26.80 -23.22
C ASP A 101 -4.61 -26.44 -21.78
N ARG A 102 -4.30 -25.22 -21.31
CA ARG A 102 -4.79 -24.72 -20.02
C ARG A 102 -5.88 -23.66 -20.10
N THR A 103 -6.31 -23.31 -21.30
CA THR A 103 -7.28 -22.22 -21.53
C THR A 103 -8.68 -22.70 -21.89
N ARG A 104 -8.92 -24.03 -21.97
CA ARG A 104 -10.19 -24.57 -22.51
C ARG A 104 -11.14 -25.22 -21.49
N THR A 105 -10.72 -25.49 -20.26
CA THR A 105 -11.55 -26.27 -19.30
C THR A 105 -12.48 -25.47 -18.40
N THR A 106 -12.38 -24.14 -18.32
CA THR A 106 -13.25 -23.34 -17.43
C THR A 106 -14.53 -22.84 -18.08
N ALA A 107 -14.69 -23.00 -19.40
CA ALA A 107 -15.91 -22.58 -20.10
C ALA A 107 -17.00 -23.68 -20.16
N GLU A 108 -16.65 -24.97 -20.11
CA GLU A 108 -17.62 -26.07 -20.20
C GLU A 108 -18.29 -26.45 -18.88
N PHE A 109 -17.82 -25.97 -17.73
CA PHE A 109 -18.45 -26.33 -16.44
C PHE A 109 -19.73 -25.55 -16.14
N THR A 110 -20.02 -24.48 -16.89
CA THR A 110 -21.22 -23.62 -16.70
C THR A 110 -22.43 -24.03 -17.53
N GLU A 111 -22.35 -25.07 -18.38
CA GLU A 111 -23.45 -25.46 -19.27
C GLU A 111 -24.19 -26.74 -18.81
N ARG A 112 -23.73 -27.41 -17.75
CA ARG A 112 -24.38 -28.62 -17.19
C ARG A 112 -25.30 -28.39 -15.98
N GLU A 113 -25.65 -27.14 -15.69
CA GLU A 113 -26.56 -26.77 -14.59
C GLU A 113 -27.80 -25.97 -15.06
N ARG A 114 -28.37 -26.34 -16.20
CA ARG A 114 -29.70 -25.85 -16.62
C ARG A 114 -30.58 -26.95 -17.19
#